data_AF-A0A1C3KIN8-F1
#
_entry.id   AF-A0A1C3KIN8-F1
#
_cell.length_a   1.000
_cell.length_b   1.000
_cell.length_c   1.000
_cell.angle_alpha   90.00
_cell.angle_beta   90.00
_cell.angle_gamma   90.00
#
_symmetry.space_group_name_H-M   'P 1'
#
loop_
_entity.id
_entity.type
_entity.pdbx_description
1 polymer ?
#
loop_
_entity_poly.entity_id
_entity_poly.type
_entity_poly.pdbx_seq_one_letter_code
_entity_poly.pdbx_strand_id
1 'polypeptide(L)'
;MSGEKILTKSDYYDLFFKIRNTFNSNKDGEYDKFLHKTDQVLRNISMYLIENFKGDYEGCALIESGKYCSERCNYLNTWLNEKKAIYTSNGRCSHYNELWKLYVEDLWYEIDKNINPQHKCTRNGTLSKTEFPKEKFSLYCHMNASEVLSLTCPDKAYANTCTTILTMSYVALGIVIIYLYLFKFSNLGNRIKNIIKHKLNIGGHMDEQENDELLRNSENENMSAINRMYNINYNSPIN
;
A
#
# COMPACT_ATOMS: atom_id res chain seq x y z
N MET A 1 -52.43 -19.80 3.17
CA MET A 1 -51.92 -20.22 1.85
C MET A 1 -51.25 -19.01 1.22
N SER A 2 -49.95 -18.85 1.43
CA SER A 2 -49.18 -17.77 0.80
C SER A 2 -48.91 -18.19 -0.64
N GLY A 3 -49.46 -17.46 -1.60
CA GLY A 3 -49.19 -17.69 -3.02
C GLY A 3 -47.70 -17.50 -3.28
N GLU A 4 -47.03 -18.59 -3.61
CA GLU A 4 -45.60 -18.64 -3.93
C GLU A 4 -45.37 -17.87 -5.23
N LYS A 5 -44.71 -16.71 -5.16
CA LYS A 5 -44.52 -15.80 -6.30
C LYS A 5 -43.38 -16.32 -7.17
N ILE A 6 -43.72 -16.83 -8.35
CA ILE A 6 -42.74 -17.10 -9.42
C ILE A 6 -42.03 -15.77 -9.75
N LEU A 7 -40.70 -15.77 -9.68
CA LEU A 7 -39.90 -14.60 -10.02
C LEU A 7 -39.96 -14.32 -11.52
N THR A 8 -40.08 -13.05 -11.88
CA THR A 8 -39.99 -12.60 -13.27
C THR A 8 -38.53 -12.39 -13.66
N LYS A 9 -38.29 -12.23 -14.97
CA LYS A 9 -36.97 -11.82 -15.48
C LYS A 9 -36.45 -10.55 -14.80
N SER A 10 -37.32 -9.55 -14.56
CA SER A 10 -36.93 -8.32 -13.88
C SER A 10 -36.46 -8.60 -12.45
N ASP A 11 -37.19 -9.44 -11.72
CA ASP A 11 -36.83 -9.78 -10.34
C ASP A 11 -35.43 -10.44 -10.27
N TYR A 12 -35.06 -11.28 -11.24
CA TYR A 12 -33.71 -11.86 -11.30
C TYR A 12 -32.62 -10.83 -11.61
N TYR A 13 -32.90 -9.86 -12.47
CA TYR A 13 -31.97 -8.75 -12.70
C TYR A 13 -31.80 -7.91 -11.43
N ASP A 14 -32.90 -7.56 -10.77
CA ASP A 14 -32.87 -6.81 -9.51
C ASP A 14 -32.13 -7.55 -8.40
N LEU A 15 -32.13 -8.89 -8.43
CA LEU A 15 -31.39 -9.73 -7.48
C LEU A 15 -29.88 -9.71 -7.74
N PHE A 16 -29.44 -10.09 -8.94
CA PHE A 16 -28.02 -10.34 -9.23
C PHE A 16 -27.23 -9.09 -9.64
N PHE A 17 -27.92 -8.05 -10.12
CA PHE A 17 -27.31 -6.79 -10.56
C PHE A 17 -27.45 -5.66 -9.55
N LYS A 18 -27.99 -5.95 -8.36
CA LYS A 18 -28.08 -5.00 -7.25
C LYS A 18 -26.71 -4.44 -6.88
N ILE A 19 -26.61 -3.12 -6.77
CA ILE A 19 -25.43 -2.47 -6.17
C ILE A 19 -25.49 -2.68 -4.66
N ARG A 20 -24.47 -3.36 -4.12
CA ARG A 20 -24.37 -3.70 -2.70
C ARG A 20 -23.48 -2.70 -1.97
N ASN A 21 -23.92 -2.31 -0.77
CA ASN A 21 -23.14 -1.58 0.22
C ASN A 21 -22.72 -2.46 1.41
N THR A 22 -23.23 -3.70 1.47
CA THR A 22 -22.95 -4.69 2.52
C THR A 22 -22.69 -6.06 1.90
N PHE A 23 -21.76 -6.81 2.49
CA PHE A 23 -21.37 -8.15 2.04
C PHE A 23 -21.45 -9.11 3.23
N ASN A 24 -22.59 -9.75 3.42
CA ASN A 24 -22.86 -10.57 4.60
C ASN A 24 -22.35 -12.00 4.46
N SER A 25 -22.19 -12.48 3.23
CA SER A 25 -21.69 -13.82 2.90
C SER A 25 -20.17 -13.86 2.75
N ASN A 26 -19.50 -12.71 2.60
CA ASN A 26 -18.05 -12.59 2.59
C ASN A 26 -17.50 -12.57 4.02
N LYS A 27 -17.31 -13.77 4.61
CA LYS A 27 -16.67 -13.90 5.91
C LYS A 27 -15.16 -13.75 5.78
N ASP A 28 -14.56 -12.97 6.67
CA ASP A 28 -13.11 -12.74 6.71
C ASP A 28 -12.34 -14.07 6.74
N GLY A 29 -11.34 -14.20 5.86
CA GLY A 29 -10.46 -15.36 5.79
C GLY A 29 -10.99 -16.56 5.00
N GLU A 30 -12.30 -16.65 4.72
CA GLU A 30 -12.87 -17.83 4.04
C GLU A 30 -12.46 -17.89 2.55
N TYR A 31 -12.47 -16.75 1.87
CA TYR A 31 -12.21 -16.65 0.42
C TYR A 31 -11.11 -15.66 0.05
N ASP A 32 -10.32 -15.18 1.02
CA ASP A 32 -9.30 -14.15 0.83
C ASP A 32 -8.30 -14.50 -0.29
N LYS A 33 -8.00 -15.79 -0.49
CA LYS A 33 -7.13 -16.25 -1.57
C LYS A 33 -7.65 -15.91 -2.98
N PHE A 34 -8.96 -15.76 -3.12
CA PHE A 34 -9.65 -15.40 -4.37
C PHE A 34 -10.03 -13.92 -4.45
N LEU A 35 -9.72 -13.14 -3.42
CA LEU A 35 -9.93 -11.69 -3.44
C LEU A 35 -8.65 -11.02 -3.91
N HIS A 36 -8.62 -10.64 -5.19
CA HIS A 36 -7.45 -10.01 -5.79
C HIS A 36 -7.04 -8.75 -5.01
N LYS A 37 -5.74 -8.57 -4.74
CA LYS A 37 -5.27 -7.51 -3.83
C LYS A 37 -5.23 -6.12 -4.46
N THR A 38 -4.91 -6.04 -5.76
CA THR A 38 -4.68 -4.76 -6.46
C THR A 38 -5.71 -4.46 -7.54
N ASP A 39 -6.11 -5.46 -8.34
CA ASP A 39 -7.25 -5.36 -9.27
C ASP A 39 -8.59 -5.26 -8.53
N GLN A 40 -9.07 -4.02 -8.36
CA GLN A 40 -10.34 -3.72 -7.69
C GLN A 40 -11.55 -4.32 -8.41
N VAL A 41 -11.53 -4.38 -9.74
CA VAL A 41 -12.67 -4.88 -10.52
C VAL A 41 -12.81 -6.38 -10.29
N LEU A 42 -11.72 -7.13 -10.43
CA LEU A 42 -11.70 -8.57 -10.19
C LEU A 42 -12.06 -8.90 -8.74
N ARG A 43 -11.48 -8.16 -7.78
CA ARG A 43 -11.81 -8.28 -6.36
C ARG A 43 -13.31 -8.09 -6.10
N ASN A 44 -13.92 -7.07 -6.70
CA ASN A 44 -15.34 -6.81 -6.55
C ASN A 44 -16.19 -7.92 -7.18
N ILE A 45 -15.84 -8.39 -8.38
CA ILE A 45 -16.55 -9.49 -9.03
C ILE A 45 -16.55 -10.74 -8.13
N SER A 46 -15.40 -11.10 -7.55
CA SER A 46 -15.29 -12.24 -6.63
C SER A 46 -16.16 -12.07 -5.38
N MET A 47 -16.18 -10.89 -4.75
CA MET A 47 -17.06 -10.64 -3.61
C MET A 47 -18.55 -10.73 -3.96
N TYR A 48 -18.94 -10.16 -5.10
CA TYR A 48 -20.32 -10.23 -5.58
C TYR A 48 -20.71 -11.66 -5.93
N LEU A 49 -19.79 -12.47 -6.48
CA LEU A 49 -20.03 -13.88 -6.71
C LEU A 49 -20.32 -14.60 -5.39
N ILE A 50 -19.55 -14.34 -4.33
CA ILE A 50 -19.78 -14.93 -3.01
C ILE A 50 -21.18 -14.57 -2.49
N GLU A 51 -21.58 -13.29 -2.56
CA GLU A 51 -22.92 -12.87 -2.13
C GLU A 51 -24.04 -13.49 -2.96
N ASN A 52 -23.91 -13.43 -4.28
CA ASN A 52 -24.94 -13.94 -5.19
C ASN A 52 -25.06 -15.46 -5.11
N PHE A 53 -23.96 -16.17 -4.85
CA PHE A 53 -23.96 -17.62 -4.74
C PHE A 53 -24.45 -18.06 -3.35
N LYS A 54 -23.80 -17.63 -2.27
CA LYS A 54 -24.16 -18.05 -0.90
C LYS A 54 -25.43 -17.38 -0.37
N GLY A 55 -25.56 -16.08 -0.58
CA GLY A 55 -26.67 -15.29 -0.06
C GLY A 55 -27.98 -15.56 -0.80
N ASP A 56 -27.92 -15.74 -2.12
CA ASP A 56 -29.12 -15.82 -2.96
C ASP A 56 -29.40 -17.21 -3.55
N TYR A 57 -28.37 -17.92 -4.05
CA TYR A 57 -28.56 -19.24 -4.65
C TYR A 57 -28.64 -20.37 -3.61
N GLU A 58 -27.65 -20.47 -2.72
CA GLU A 58 -27.57 -21.53 -1.71
C GLU A 58 -28.80 -21.50 -0.77
N GLY A 59 -29.26 -20.30 -0.38
CA GLY A 59 -30.49 -20.13 0.38
C GLY A 59 -31.73 -20.69 -0.34
N CYS A 60 -31.86 -20.47 -1.66
CA CYS A 60 -32.94 -21.07 -2.45
C CYS A 60 -32.86 -22.59 -2.44
N ALA A 61 -31.65 -23.12 -2.67
CA ALA A 61 -31.40 -24.54 -2.80
C ALA A 61 -31.80 -25.33 -1.54
N LEU A 62 -31.65 -24.72 -0.37
CA LEU A 62 -31.98 -25.32 0.92
C LEU A 62 -33.48 -25.24 1.29
N ILE A 63 -34.22 -24.23 0.82
CA ILE A 63 -35.59 -23.94 1.28
C ILE A 63 -36.67 -24.54 0.36
N GLU A 64 -36.47 -24.56 -0.96
CA GLU A 64 -37.54 -24.83 -1.93
C GLU A 64 -37.42 -26.19 -2.65
N SER A 65 -36.66 -27.14 -2.09
CA SER A 65 -36.36 -28.43 -2.76
C SER A 65 -35.82 -28.26 -4.20
N GLY A 66 -35.24 -27.09 -4.51
CA GLY A 66 -34.60 -26.79 -5.80
C GLY A 66 -35.52 -26.43 -6.98
N LYS A 67 -36.86 -26.43 -6.82
CA LYS A 67 -37.80 -26.33 -7.96
C LYS A 67 -37.64 -25.06 -8.81
N TYR A 68 -37.28 -23.93 -8.20
CA TYR A 68 -37.06 -22.64 -8.89
C TYR A 68 -35.60 -22.14 -8.81
N CYS A 69 -34.71 -22.95 -8.25
CA CYS A 69 -33.30 -22.57 -8.11
C CYS A 69 -32.49 -22.81 -9.39
N SER A 70 -33.00 -23.64 -10.31
CA SER A 70 -32.41 -23.82 -11.65
C SER A 70 -32.39 -22.51 -12.44
N GLU A 71 -33.49 -21.74 -12.42
CA GLU A 71 -33.57 -20.39 -12.98
C GLU A 71 -32.56 -19.45 -12.31
N ARG A 72 -32.47 -19.44 -10.97
CA ARG A 72 -31.46 -18.65 -10.24
C ARG A 72 -30.04 -18.98 -10.68
N CYS A 73 -29.72 -20.27 -10.80
CA CYS A 73 -28.41 -20.74 -11.27
C CYS A 73 -28.13 -20.28 -12.71
N ASN A 74 -29.14 -20.31 -13.59
CA ASN A 74 -29.02 -19.84 -14.97
C ASN A 74 -28.74 -18.32 -15.03
N TYR A 75 -29.46 -17.52 -14.24
CA TYR A 75 -29.22 -16.07 -14.18
C TYR A 75 -27.89 -15.73 -13.52
N LEU A 76 -27.47 -16.48 -12.50
CA LEU A 76 -26.14 -16.33 -11.89
C LEU A 76 -25.03 -16.62 -12.90
N ASN A 77 -25.15 -17.70 -13.68
CA ASN A 77 -24.24 -18.00 -14.78
C ASN A 77 -24.25 -16.89 -15.86
N THR A 78 -25.42 -16.37 -16.20
CA THR A 78 -25.58 -15.29 -17.17
C THR A 78 -24.86 -14.02 -16.71
N TRP A 79 -25.11 -13.62 -15.46
CA TRP A 79 -24.43 -12.49 -14.82
C TRP A 79 -22.91 -12.69 -14.83
N LEU A 80 -22.43 -13.87 -14.42
CA LEU A 80 -21.00 -14.15 -14.34
C LEU A 80 -20.34 -14.17 -15.72
N ASN A 81 -21.02 -14.71 -16.74
CA ASN A 81 -20.55 -14.71 -18.12
C ASN A 81 -20.50 -13.30 -18.72
N GLU A 82 -21.45 -12.43 -18.38
CA GLU A 82 -21.38 -11.02 -18.75
C GLU A 82 -20.14 -10.35 -18.14
N LYS A 83 -19.88 -10.58 -16.84
CA LYS A 83 -18.69 -10.01 -16.18
C LYS A 83 -17.40 -10.58 -16.77
N LYS A 84 -17.37 -11.88 -17.11
CA LYS A 84 -16.27 -12.51 -17.83
C LYS A 84 -16.03 -11.83 -19.17
N ALA A 85 -17.09 -11.63 -19.95
CA ALA A 85 -16.98 -11.03 -21.27
C ALA A 85 -16.42 -9.61 -21.20
N ILE A 86 -16.87 -8.81 -20.23
CA ILE A 86 -16.35 -7.45 -20.01
C ILE A 86 -14.88 -7.49 -19.60
N TYR A 87 -14.52 -8.31 -18.61
CA TYR A 87 -13.17 -8.32 -18.04
C TYR A 87 -12.12 -8.90 -19.00
N THR A 88 -12.48 -9.90 -19.80
CA THR A 88 -11.55 -10.66 -20.66
C THR A 88 -11.58 -10.27 -22.13
N SER A 89 -12.30 -9.19 -22.50
CA SER A 89 -12.61 -8.84 -23.90
C SER A 89 -13.22 -10.02 -24.66
N ASN A 90 -14.31 -10.57 -24.12
CA ASN A 90 -14.99 -11.77 -24.58
C ASN A 90 -14.06 -12.98 -24.77
N GLY A 91 -13.16 -13.20 -23.80
CA GLY A 91 -12.23 -14.32 -23.78
C GLY A 91 -11.01 -14.17 -24.70
N ARG A 92 -10.78 -12.99 -25.29
CA ARG A 92 -9.70 -12.76 -26.26
C ARG A 92 -8.38 -12.31 -25.62
N CYS A 93 -8.41 -11.84 -24.38
CA CYS A 93 -7.20 -11.41 -23.68
C CYS A 93 -6.64 -12.50 -22.76
N SER A 94 -5.47 -13.04 -23.13
CA SER A 94 -4.79 -14.11 -22.40
C SER A 94 -4.49 -13.75 -20.95
N HIS A 95 -3.94 -12.55 -20.70
CA HIS A 95 -3.61 -12.11 -19.35
C HIS A 95 -4.83 -12.11 -18.42
N TYR A 96 -5.91 -11.47 -18.86
CA TYR A 96 -7.13 -11.39 -18.07
C TYR A 96 -7.87 -12.72 -17.98
N ASN A 97 -7.72 -13.62 -18.95
CA ASN A 97 -8.26 -14.98 -18.85
C ASN A 97 -7.58 -15.78 -17.73
N GLU A 98 -6.26 -15.63 -17.55
CA GLU A 98 -5.53 -16.28 -16.46
C GLU A 98 -6.00 -15.75 -15.10
N LEU A 99 -6.09 -14.43 -14.95
CA LEU A 99 -6.62 -13.81 -13.73
C LEU A 99 -8.07 -14.25 -13.46
N TRP A 100 -8.92 -14.24 -14.49
CA TRP A 100 -10.31 -14.69 -14.37
C TRP A 100 -10.41 -16.14 -13.88
N LYS A 101 -9.59 -17.04 -14.44
CA LYS A 101 -9.57 -18.44 -14.03
C LYS A 101 -9.22 -18.57 -12.55
N LEU A 102 -8.10 -17.95 -12.13
CA LEU A 102 -7.57 -18.07 -10.77
C LEU A 102 -8.49 -17.48 -9.70
N TYR A 103 -9.11 -16.32 -9.98
CA TYR A 103 -9.82 -15.57 -8.95
C TYR A 103 -11.34 -15.73 -8.99
N VAL A 104 -11.90 -16.18 -10.12
CA VAL A 104 -13.36 -16.25 -10.32
C VAL A 104 -13.84 -17.67 -10.62
N GLU A 105 -13.24 -18.37 -11.60
CA GLU A 105 -13.66 -19.75 -11.89
C GLU A 105 -13.28 -20.69 -10.74
N ASP A 106 -12.05 -20.60 -10.24
CA ASP A 106 -11.60 -21.42 -9.10
C ASP A 106 -12.38 -21.10 -7.81
N LEU A 107 -12.80 -19.83 -7.64
CA LEU A 107 -13.69 -19.43 -6.54
C LEU A 107 -15.06 -20.10 -6.64
N TRP A 108 -15.67 -20.12 -7.82
CA TRP A 108 -16.95 -20.82 -8.03
C TRP A 108 -16.85 -22.27 -7.58
N TYR A 109 -15.80 -22.98 -8.03
CA TYR A 109 -15.61 -24.38 -7.67
C TYR A 109 -15.39 -24.58 -6.17
N GLU A 110 -14.67 -23.67 -5.49
CA GLU A 110 -14.50 -23.74 -4.04
C GLU A 110 -15.82 -23.53 -3.30
N ILE A 111 -16.66 -22.58 -3.73
CA ILE A 111 -17.97 -22.35 -3.09
C ILE A 111 -18.89 -23.56 -3.33
N ASP A 112 -18.96 -24.08 -4.55
CA ASP A 112 -19.83 -25.20 -4.92
C ASP A 112 -19.37 -26.56 -4.35
N LYS A 113 -18.12 -26.66 -3.86
CA LYS A 113 -17.57 -27.91 -3.30
C LYS A 113 -18.38 -28.47 -2.14
N ASN A 114 -18.93 -27.60 -1.31
CA ASN A 114 -19.64 -27.98 -0.09
C ASN A 114 -21.16 -28.19 -0.30
N ILE A 115 -21.66 -27.94 -1.52
CA ILE A 115 -23.08 -28.10 -1.84
C ILE A 115 -23.41 -29.55 -2.18
N ASN A 116 -24.57 -30.02 -1.70
CA ASN A 116 -25.11 -31.34 -2.03
C ASN A 116 -25.24 -31.49 -3.57
N PRO A 117 -24.75 -32.60 -4.16
CA PRO A 117 -24.84 -32.85 -5.61
C PRO A 117 -26.20 -32.58 -6.26
N GLN A 118 -27.31 -32.86 -5.57
CA GLN A 118 -28.67 -32.64 -6.09
C GLN A 118 -29.05 -31.16 -6.23
N HIS A 119 -28.27 -30.29 -5.59
CA HIS A 119 -28.50 -28.86 -5.47
C HIS A 119 -27.35 -28.02 -6.01
N LYS A 120 -26.42 -28.63 -6.76
CA LYS A 120 -25.27 -27.92 -7.33
C LYS A 120 -25.67 -26.98 -8.45
N CYS A 121 -25.06 -25.80 -8.48
CA CYS A 121 -25.17 -24.90 -9.62
C CYS A 121 -24.04 -25.22 -10.60
N THR A 122 -24.40 -25.90 -11.69
CA THR A 122 -23.41 -26.24 -12.72
C THR A 122 -22.92 -24.95 -13.39
N ARG A 123 -21.60 -24.72 -13.35
CA ARG A 123 -20.95 -23.60 -14.03
C ARG A 123 -21.00 -23.82 -15.55
N ASN A 124 -21.62 -22.90 -16.28
CA ASN A 124 -21.59 -22.84 -17.74
C ASN A 124 -20.79 -21.61 -18.19
N GLY A 125 -19.48 -21.79 -18.40
CA GLY A 125 -18.56 -20.72 -18.77
C GLY A 125 -18.44 -20.42 -20.27
N THR A 126 -19.35 -20.94 -21.09
CA THR A 126 -19.33 -20.73 -22.55
C THR A 126 -19.66 -19.27 -22.87
N LEU A 127 -18.70 -18.58 -23.47
CA LEU A 127 -18.88 -17.22 -23.98
C LEU A 127 -19.54 -17.23 -25.36
N SER A 128 -20.20 -16.13 -25.70
CA SER A 128 -20.77 -15.91 -27.03
C SER A 128 -19.68 -15.96 -28.11
N LYS A 129 -20.04 -16.48 -29.30
CA LYS A 129 -19.16 -16.51 -30.49
C LYS A 129 -18.93 -15.13 -31.10
N THR A 130 -19.64 -14.10 -30.64
CA THR A 130 -19.48 -12.72 -31.11
C THR A 130 -18.05 -12.24 -30.95
N GLU A 131 -17.47 -11.65 -31.99
CA GLU A 131 -16.10 -11.16 -31.95
C GLU A 131 -16.00 -9.84 -31.20
N PHE A 132 -15.02 -9.73 -30.31
CA PHE A 132 -14.68 -8.46 -29.68
C PHE A 132 -13.76 -7.66 -30.61
N PRO A 133 -13.99 -6.35 -30.81
CA PRO A 133 -13.18 -5.55 -31.73
C PRO A 133 -11.72 -5.50 -31.27
N LYS A 134 -10.80 -5.96 -32.12
CA LYS A 134 -9.37 -6.15 -31.78
C LYS A 134 -8.67 -4.83 -31.47
N GLU A 135 -9.08 -3.76 -32.13
CA GLU A 135 -8.59 -2.40 -31.94
C GLU A 135 -8.94 -1.80 -30.58
N LYS A 136 -9.81 -2.46 -29.80
CA LYS A 136 -10.21 -2.04 -28.45
C LYS A 136 -9.51 -2.83 -27.35
N PHE A 137 -8.61 -3.76 -27.68
CA PHE A 137 -7.84 -4.48 -26.68
C PHE A 137 -6.93 -3.55 -25.90
N SER A 138 -6.80 -3.82 -24.59
CA SER A 138 -5.84 -3.09 -23.76
C SER A 138 -4.40 -3.48 -24.13
N LEU A 139 -3.46 -2.60 -23.78
CA LEU A 139 -2.02 -2.86 -23.97
C LEU A 139 -1.59 -4.21 -23.35
N TYR A 140 -2.18 -4.58 -22.21
CA TYR A 140 -1.83 -5.77 -21.45
C TYR A 140 -2.48 -7.07 -21.95
N CYS A 141 -3.41 -6.99 -22.90
CA CYS A 141 -4.29 -8.09 -23.31
C CYS A 141 -3.53 -9.38 -23.71
N HIS A 142 -2.43 -9.22 -24.43
CA HIS A 142 -1.60 -10.33 -24.94
C HIS A 142 -0.26 -10.47 -24.22
N MET A 143 -0.05 -9.71 -23.14
CA MET A 143 1.16 -9.77 -22.36
C MET A 143 1.08 -10.91 -21.35
N ASN A 144 2.23 -11.45 -20.95
CA ASN A 144 2.31 -12.36 -19.81
C ASN A 144 2.42 -11.57 -18.49
N ALA A 145 2.23 -12.26 -17.36
CA ALA A 145 2.27 -11.61 -16.04
C ALA A 145 3.59 -10.86 -15.75
N SER A 146 4.74 -11.35 -16.23
CA SER A 146 6.03 -10.70 -16.02
C SER A 146 6.15 -9.39 -16.80
N GLU A 147 5.63 -9.37 -18.03
CA GLU A 147 5.59 -8.17 -18.88
C GLU A 147 4.67 -7.10 -18.30
N VAL A 148 3.49 -7.50 -17.84
CA VAL A 148 2.55 -6.59 -17.17
C VAL A 148 3.18 -6.00 -15.90
N LEU A 149 3.86 -6.83 -15.10
CA LEU A 149 4.56 -6.36 -13.90
C LEU A 149 5.63 -5.33 -14.25
N SER A 150 6.43 -5.58 -15.30
CA SER A 150 7.47 -4.64 -15.73
C SER A 150 6.92 -3.28 -16.17
N LEU A 151 5.68 -3.21 -16.65
CA LEU A 151 5.03 -1.97 -17.11
C LEU A 151 4.23 -1.26 -16.01
N THR A 152 3.73 -2.02 -15.03
CA THR A 152 2.87 -1.48 -13.95
C THR A 152 3.64 -1.13 -12.70
N CYS A 153 4.91 -1.53 -12.58
CA CYS A 153 5.78 -1.03 -11.53
C CYS A 153 5.85 0.51 -11.62
N PRO A 154 5.55 1.24 -10.52
CA PRO A 154 5.82 2.67 -10.47
C PRO A 154 7.31 2.82 -10.77
N ASP A 155 7.62 3.72 -11.71
CA ASP A 155 8.92 3.89 -12.38
C ASP A 155 10.09 3.29 -11.59
N LYS A 156 11.04 2.64 -12.28
CA LYS A 156 12.35 2.30 -11.68
C LYS A 156 12.90 3.43 -10.81
N ALA A 157 12.63 4.69 -11.16
CA ALA A 157 12.91 5.87 -10.34
C ALA A 157 12.27 5.85 -8.92
N TYR A 158 10.98 5.51 -8.78
CA TYR A 158 10.28 5.40 -7.49
C TYR A 158 10.74 4.18 -6.66
N ALA A 159 10.94 3.03 -7.30
CA ALA A 159 11.50 1.85 -6.64
C ALA A 159 12.94 2.10 -6.17
N ASN A 160 13.74 2.78 -7.01
CA ASN A 160 15.09 3.19 -6.66
C ASN A 160 15.10 4.23 -5.54
N THR A 161 14.19 5.22 -5.55
CA THR A 161 14.12 6.21 -4.45
C THR A 161 13.77 5.56 -3.13
N CYS A 162 12.79 4.64 -3.10
CA CYS A 162 12.44 3.89 -1.90
C CYS A 162 13.60 3.02 -1.38
N THR A 163 14.31 2.36 -2.31
CA THR A 163 15.49 1.56 -1.98
C THR A 163 16.63 2.44 -1.47
N THR A 164 16.90 3.59 -2.10
CA THR A 164 17.92 4.54 -1.62
C THR A 164 17.57 5.12 -0.25
N ILE A 165 16.31 5.47 0.02
CA ILE A 165 15.88 6.00 1.32
C ILE A 165 16.10 4.95 2.41
N LEU A 166 15.71 3.70 2.16
CA LEU A 166 15.96 2.59 3.08
C LEU A 166 17.47 2.41 3.31
N THR A 167 18.29 2.33 2.25
CA THR A 167 19.75 2.16 2.41
C THR A 167 20.40 3.32 3.16
N MET A 168 20.00 4.56 2.88
CA MET A 168 20.55 5.74 3.56
C MET A 168 20.16 5.76 5.03
N SER A 169 18.94 5.32 5.36
CA SER A 169 18.49 5.21 6.76
C SER A 169 19.27 4.14 7.54
N TYR A 170 19.54 2.98 6.94
CA TYR A 170 20.37 1.94 7.57
C TYR A 170 21.83 2.37 7.71
N VAL A 171 22.40 3.05 6.73
CA VAL A 171 23.78 3.59 6.80
C VAL A 171 23.87 4.64 7.90
N ALA A 172 22.92 5.57 7.99
CA ALA A 172 22.88 6.58 9.05
C ALA A 172 22.75 5.95 10.44
N LEU A 173 21.89 4.94 10.61
CA LEU A 173 21.75 4.18 11.85
C LEU A 173 23.06 3.45 12.21
N GLY A 174 23.71 2.82 11.23
CA GLY A 174 25.00 2.16 11.42
C GLY A 174 26.08 3.13 11.89
N ILE A 175 26.15 4.32 11.29
CA ILE A 175 27.08 5.40 11.69
C ILE A 175 26.79 5.84 13.14
N VAL A 176 25.53 6.05 13.51
CA VAL A 176 25.15 6.43 14.89
C VAL A 176 25.55 5.34 15.89
N ILE A 177 25.32 4.06 15.56
CA ILE A 177 25.71 2.94 16.42
C ILE A 177 27.25 2.87 16.58
N ILE A 178 28.00 3.09 15.49
CA ILE A 178 29.47 3.16 15.54
C ILE A 178 29.92 4.32 16.44
N TYR A 179 29.30 5.51 16.33
CA TYR A 179 29.61 6.63 17.22
C TYR A 179 29.34 6.31 18.68
N LEU A 180 28.21 5.68 18.99
CA LEU A 180 27.87 5.26 20.36
C LEU A 180 28.86 4.21 20.89
N TYR A 181 29.28 3.27 20.05
CA TYR A 181 30.30 2.28 20.39
C TYR A 181 31.66 2.94 20.65
N LEU A 182 32.11 3.80 19.73
CA LEU A 182 33.36 4.56 19.91
C LEU A 182 33.33 5.48 21.12
N PHE A 183 32.17 6.07 21.46
CA PHE A 183 31.99 6.86 22.68
C PHE A 183 32.11 5.99 23.94
N LYS A 184 31.47 4.82 23.95
CA LYS A 184 31.50 3.87 25.08
C LYS A 184 32.89 3.25 25.30
N PHE A 185 33.65 3.01 24.24
CA PHE A 185 35.00 2.43 24.29
C PHE A 185 36.14 3.46 24.26
N SER A 186 35.83 4.74 24.08
CA SER A 186 36.84 5.81 24.10
C SER A 186 37.26 6.16 25.52
N ASN A 187 38.39 5.58 25.94
CA ASN A 187 39.34 6.24 26.84
C ASN A 187 39.85 7.60 26.28
N LEU A 188 39.40 8.04 25.10
CA LEU A 188 39.69 9.35 24.51
C LEU A 188 39.10 10.53 25.29
N GLY A 189 38.01 10.35 26.06
CA GLY A 189 37.49 11.43 26.91
C GLY A 189 38.53 11.92 27.93
N ASN A 190 39.26 10.98 28.54
CA ASN A 190 40.38 11.29 29.44
C ASN A 190 41.61 11.82 28.69
N ARG A 191 41.89 11.35 27.46
CA ARG A 191 43.02 11.85 26.66
C ARG A 191 42.80 13.28 26.14
N ILE A 192 41.58 13.63 25.74
CA ILE A 192 41.22 14.98 25.30
C ILE A 192 41.25 15.95 26.49
N LYS A 193 40.77 15.55 27.68
CA LYS A 193 40.95 16.32 28.92
C LYS A 193 42.43 16.60 29.22
N ASN A 194 43.31 15.62 29.01
CA ASN A 194 44.74 15.79 29.24
C ASN A 194 45.39 16.75 28.22
N ILE A 195 44.97 16.70 26.95
CA ILE A 195 45.47 17.62 25.91
C ILE A 195 45.02 19.07 26.19
N ILE A 196 43.77 19.27 26.62
CA ILE A 196 43.25 20.60 26.98
C ILE A 196 43.97 21.14 28.23
N LYS A 197 44.21 20.30 29.24
CA LYS A 197 44.93 20.68 30.46
C LYS A 197 46.40 21.06 30.18
N HIS A 198 47.06 20.36 29.27
CA HIS A 198 48.44 20.68 28.86
C HIS A 198 48.53 21.99 28.07
N LYS A 199 47.49 22.37 27.31
CA LYS A 199 47.43 23.64 26.58
C LYS A 199 47.18 24.85 27.50
N LEU A 200 46.36 24.70 28.54
CA LEU A 200 46.11 25.74 29.55
C LEU A 200 47.33 26.02 30.44
N ASN A 201 48.13 24.99 30.75
CA ASN A 201 49.32 25.13 31.61
C ASN A 201 50.53 25.78 30.89
N ILE A 202 50.55 25.77 29.56
CA ILE A 202 51.59 26.42 28.75
C ILE A 202 51.32 27.92 28.55
N GLY A 203 50.07 28.37 28.66
CA GLY A 203 49.71 29.78 28.55
C GLY A 203 49.99 30.63 29.80
N GLY A 204 50.26 30.01 30.94
CA GLY A 204 50.49 30.70 32.22
C GLY A 204 51.95 31.03 32.55
N HIS A 205 52.90 30.72 31.66
CA HIS A 205 54.34 30.90 31.90
C HIS A 205 55.04 31.87 30.94
N MET A 206 54.29 32.64 30.13
CA MET A 206 54.89 33.54 29.15
C MET A 206 54.64 35.04 29.31
N ASP A 207 53.79 35.52 30.20
CA ASP A 207 53.63 36.98 30.39
C ASP A 207 53.15 37.31 31.82
N GLU A 208 54.08 37.50 32.75
CA GLU A 208 53.90 38.44 33.87
C GLU A 208 55.25 38.73 34.55
N GLN A 209 56.14 39.39 33.80
CA GLN A 209 57.12 40.29 34.39
C GLN A 209 56.91 41.65 33.69
N GLU A 210 56.73 42.70 34.50
CA GLU A 210 56.30 44.07 34.16
C GLU A 210 54.80 44.29 33.96
N ASN A 211 54.11 44.64 35.04
CA ASN A 211 53.48 45.97 35.21
C ASN A 211 52.74 46.02 36.55
N ASP A 212 53.51 45.90 37.65
CA ASP A 212 53.15 46.58 38.89
C ASP A 212 53.32 48.08 38.64
N GLU A 213 52.43 48.90 39.21
CA GLU A 213 52.29 50.34 38.99
C GLU A 213 51.57 50.73 37.70
N LEU A 214 50.24 50.86 37.78
CA LEU A 214 49.54 52.11 37.42
C LEU A 214 48.02 51.95 37.59
N LEU A 215 47.47 52.83 38.45
CA LEU A 215 46.07 53.28 38.49
C LEU A 215 45.07 52.47 39.34
N ARG A 216 45.24 52.67 40.67
CA ARG A 216 44.14 52.98 41.59
C ARG A 216 43.11 53.96 40.99
N ASN A 217 41.84 53.73 41.34
CA ASN A 217 40.65 54.61 41.28
C ASN A 217 39.67 54.35 40.13
N SER A 218 38.59 53.61 40.38
CA SER A 218 37.28 54.19 40.75
C SER A 218 36.21 53.10 40.78
N GLU A 219 35.62 52.88 41.95
CA GLU A 219 34.43 52.05 42.17
C GLU A 219 33.19 52.61 41.43
N ASN A 220 32.22 51.71 41.21
CA ASN A 220 30.81 51.94 40.87
C ASN A 220 30.50 52.40 39.43
N GLU A 221 29.87 51.55 38.61
CA GLU A 221 28.41 51.31 38.60
C GLU A 221 28.01 50.37 37.44
N ASN A 222 27.08 49.46 37.75
CA ASN A 222 26.34 48.66 36.78
C ASN A 222 25.60 49.55 35.79
N MET A 223 25.92 49.53 34.48
CA MET A 223 24.91 49.71 33.43
C MET A 223 25.38 49.29 32.03
N SER A 224 24.59 48.42 31.40
CA SER A 224 24.36 48.33 29.96
C SER A 224 25.45 47.73 29.06
N ALA A 225 25.34 46.41 28.87
CA ALA A 225 25.97 45.62 27.82
C ALA A 225 25.44 45.90 26.38
N ILE A 226 24.84 47.06 26.11
CA ILE A 226 24.08 47.28 24.86
C ILE A 226 24.87 48.03 23.76
N ASN A 227 25.99 48.69 24.07
CA ASN A 227 26.67 49.55 23.08
C ASN A 227 27.89 48.97 22.35
N ARG A 228 28.19 47.66 22.47
CA ARG A 228 29.28 47.01 21.71
C ARG A 228 28.88 46.54 20.29
N MET A 229 27.71 46.94 19.79
CA MET A 229 27.14 46.46 18.53
C MET A 229 27.47 47.32 17.28
N TYR A 230 28.14 48.47 17.41
CA TYR A 230 28.52 49.28 16.25
C TYR A 230 29.99 49.67 16.29
N ASN A 231 30.80 48.86 15.61
CA ASN A 231 32.21 49.14 15.35
C ASN A 231 32.30 50.08 14.13
N ILE A 232 32.19 51.39 14.35
CA ILE A 232 32.41 52.39 13.30
C ILE A 232 33.87 52.84 13.39
N ASN A 233 34.69 52.36 12.45
CA ASN A 233 36.05 52.82 12.24
C ASN A 233 36.04 54.21 11.58
N TYR A 234 36.63 55.21 12.24
CA TYR A 234 37.14 56.40 11.56
C TYR A 234 38.66 56.42 11.72
N ASN A 235 39.36 56.16 10.61
CA ASN A 235 40.76 56.54 10.43
C ASN A 235 40.77 58.01 9.99
N SER A 236 41.34 58.90 10.80
CA SER A 236 41.77 60.22 10.34
C SER A 236 43.21 60.15 9.80
N PRO A 237 43.52 60.72 8.62
CA PRO A 237 44.89 60.92 8.19
C PRO A 237 45.51 62.15 8.87
N ILE A 238 46.80 62.03 9.16
CA ILE A 238 47.68 63.07 9.70
C ILE A 238 48.19 63.96 8.56
N ASN A 239 47.95 65.28 8.65
CA ASN A 239 48.93 66.38 8.54
C ASN A 239 48.22 67.73 8.66
#